data_AF-A0A2P8QLW9-F1
#
_entry.id   AF-A0A2P8QLW9-F1
#
_cell.length_a   1.000
_cell.length_b   1.000
_cell.length_c   1.000
_cell.angle_alpha   90.00
_cell.angle_beta   90.00
_cell.angle_gamma   90.00
#
_symmetry.space_group_name_H-M   'P 1'
#
loop_
_entity.id
_entity.type
_entity.pdbx_description
1 polymer ?
#
loop_
_entity_poly.entity_id
_entity_poly.type
_entity_poly.pdbx_seq_one_letter_code
_entity_poly.pdbx_strand_id
1 'polypeptide(L)'
;MPEQSQTEIFDLGDFQLSTGFILSNAKLAYKTHGKLNAAKDNAILFPHFLGGAPEALEIYIGEDRPLDPRKYFIILPGLLGNGVSSSPSNTAPPFDRGAFPQTHIADDVIAQHRLVTEKFGIDELYLVLGWSVGALQTYEWAVRFPHMVKRAASIAGAPKPSPWTLLWLRTAIEEPILSDPAWNNGFYTDPQAVQAGLRRQAHVMALTLPPLGFYREGEEVWRTIGFASMDDFVSRFWEAFMLPQDPNNLVNQSRKTRAADPSAGGDLSAALSRIKAQMFVVAFTGDRMFPPEECQRDAERIPNAKYWEVNSIGGHLTTFSLTEQDRQAMDDVLRQVLTA
;
A
#
# COMPACT_ATOMS: atom_id res chain seq x y z
N MET A 1 7.93 19.61 -17.07
CA MET A 1 7.78 18.59 -16.01
C MET A 1 7.10 19.28 -14.85
N PRO A 2 6.01 18.75 -14.28
CA PRO A 2 5.50 19.28 -13.03
C PRO A 2 6.63 19.25 -11.99
N GLU A 3 6.75 20.31 -11.20
CA GLU A 3 7.68 20.40 -10.07
C GLU A 3 7.57 19.09 -9.26
N GLN A 4 8.65 18.32 -9.17
CA GLN A 4 8.66 17.12 -8.34
C GLN A 4 8.41 17.59 -6.90
N SER A 5 7.31 17.16 -6.30
CA SER A 5 7.00 17.52 -4.92
C SER A 5 8.16 17.03 -4.03
N GLN A 6 8.64 17.86 -3.12
CA GLN A 6 9.71 17.48 -2.21
C GLN A 6 9.13 16.59 -1.11
N THR A 7 9.79 15.48 -0.79
CA THR A 7 9.43 14.65 0.36
C THR A 7 9.64 15.45 1.64
N GLU A 8 8.58 15.62 2.42
CA GLU A 8 8.59 16.32 3.69
C GLU A 8 8.55 15.35 4.86
N ILE A 9 8.98 15.82 6.03
CA ILE A 9 8.94 15.06 7.28
C ILE A 9 7.94 15.71 8.25
N PHE A 10 7.13 14.89 8.88
CA PHE A 10 6.33 15.25 10.04
C PHE A 10 6.89 14.53 11.27
N ASP A 11 7.32 15.32 12.25
CA ASP A 11 7.88 14.80 13.50
C ASP A 11 6.74 14.31 14.40
N LEU A 12 6.71 12.99 14.64
CA LEU A 12 5.75 12.37 15.54
C LEU A 12 6.20 12.48 17.00
N GLY A 13 7.48 12.75 17.26
CA GLY A 13 8.07 12.76 18.60
C GLY A 13 8.13 11.35 19.19
N ASP A 14 7.89 11.21 20.49
CA ASP A 14 7.73 9.90 21.11
C ASP A 14 6.36 9.31 20.71
N PHE A 15 6.40 8.28 19.86
CA PHE A 15 5.21 7.68 19.29
C PHE A 15 4.91 6.31 19.91
N GLN A 16 3.79 6.21 20.61
CA GLN A 16 3.34 4.95 21.20
C GLN A 16 2.73 4.04 20.13
N LEU A 17 3.37 2.91 19.89
CA LEU A 17 2.85 1.85 19.02
C LEU A 17 1.76 1.07 19.74
N SER A 18 0.87 0.46 18.96
CA SER A 18 -0.17 -0.49 19.41
C SER A 18 0.37 -1.68 20.19
N THR A 19 1.66 -2.00 20.03
CA THR A 19 2.37 -3.02 20.83
C THR A 19 2.69 -2.57 22.26
N GLY A 20 2.47 -1.29 22.58
CA GLY A 20 2.88 -0.66 23.84
C GLY A 20 4.30 -0.10 23.83
N PHE A 21 5.09 -0.38 22.78
CA PHE A 21 6.44 0.17 22.62
C PHE A 21 6.39 1.67 22.26
N ILE A 22 7.34 2.46 22.78
CA ILE A 22 7.48 3.88 22.43
C ILE A 22 8.64 4.02 21.45
N LEU A 23 8.32 4.40 20.21
CA LEU A 23 9.32 4.75 19.20
C LEU A 23 9.71 6.22 19.37
N SER A 24 10.87 6.45 19.97
CA SER A 24 11.36 7.81 20.21
C SER A 24 11.82 8.50 18.93
N ASN A 25 11.58 9.81 18.86
CA ASN A 25 11.87 10.64 17.69
C ASN A 25 11.33 10.05 16.38
N ALA A 26 10.15 9.46 16.45
CA ALA A 26 9.48 8.91 15.29
C ALA A 26 9.17 10.03 14.29
N LYS A 27 9.20 9.67 13.02
CA LYS A 27 8.98 10.56 11.89
C LYS A 27 8.13 9.87 10.83
N LEU A 28 7.19 10.63 10.26
CA LEU A 28 6.38 10.23 9.13
C LEU A 28 6.80 11.05 7.92
N ALA A 29 7.36 10.42 6.90
CA ALA A 29 7.60 11.07 5.63
C ALA A 29 6.28 11.20 4.87
N TYR A 30 6.09 12.26 4.08
CA TYR A 30 4.93 12.40 3.22
C TYR A 30 5.22 13.34 2.04
N LYS A 31 4.34 13.31 1.04
CA LYS A 31 4.30 14.27 -0.06
C LYS A 31 2.90 14.86 -0.21
N THR A 32 2.80 16.04 -0.78
CA THR A 32 1.51 16.68 -1.09
C THR A 32 1.46 17.24 -2.49
N HIS A 33 0.29 17.15 -3.12
CA HIS A 33 0.01 17.77 -4.41
C HIS A 33 -1.26 18.61 -4.33
N GLY A 34 -1.25 19.76 -5.00
CA GLY A 34 -2.36 20.68 -4.99
C GLY A 34 -2.40 21.57 -3.74
N LYS A 35 -3.54 22.21 -3.51
CA LYS A 35 -3.73 23.16 -2.40
C LYS A 35 -4.98 22.84 -1.61
N LEU A 36 -4.84 22.80 -0.28
CA LEU A 36 -5.97 22.71 0.63
C LEU A 36 -6.79 23.99 0.51
N ASN A 37 -8.09 23.85 0.26
CA ASN A 37 -8.97 25.01 0.13
C ASN A 37 -9.32 25.60 1.50
N ALA A 38 -10.00 26.76 1.52
CA ALA A 38 -10.35 27.45 2.76
C ALA A 38 -11.31 26.65 3.66
N ALA A 39 -12.18 25.82 3.07
CA ALA A 39 -13.12 24.96 3.79
C ALA A 39 -12.47 23.67 4.31
N LYS A 40 -11.26 23.34 3.82
CA LYS A 40 -10.51 22.10 4.06
C LYS A 40 -11.27 20.81 3.72
N ASP A 41 -12.18 20.88 2.75
CA ASP A 41 -13.06 19.77 2.36
C ASP A 41 -12.62 19.06 1.07
N ASN A 42 -11.47 19.42 0.50
CA ASN A 42 -10.92 18.84 -0.73
C ASN A 42 -9.72 17.92 -0.50
N ALA A 43 -9.49 17.46 0.74
CA ALA A 43 -8.34 16.64 1.10
C ALA A 43 -8.54 15.16 0.75
N ILE A 44 -7.60 14.60 -0.02
CA ILE A 44 -7.54 13.17 -0.36
C ILE A 44 -6.31 12.57 0.32
N LEU A 45 -6.49 11.51 1.10
CA LEU A 45 -5.38 10.74 1.67
C LEU A 45 -5.17 9.47 0.85
N PHE A 46 -3.93 9.23 0.43
CA PHE A 46 -3.60 8.13 -0.46
C PHE A 46 -2.43 7.28 0.09
N PRO A 47 -2.69 6.38 1.04
CA PRO A 47 -1.65 5.53 1.61
C PRO A 47 -1.10 4.52 0.58
N HIS A 48 0.22 4.28 0.65
CA HIS A 48 0.92 3.48 -0.36
C HIS A 48 0.95 1.97 -0.06
N PHE A 49 1.39 1.21 -1.06
CA PHE A 49 1.48 -0.25 -1.07
C PHE A 49 2.83 -0.77 -0.53
N LEU A 50 2.95 -2.11 -0.40
CA LEU A 50 4.16 -2.79 0.09
C LEU A 50 5.36 -2.57 -0.82
N GLY A 51 6.50 -2.20 -0.24
CA GLY A 51 7.72 -1.95 -1.01
C GLY A 51 7.64 -0.72 -1.92
N GLY A 52 6.57 0.07 -1.80
CA GLY A 52 6.42 1.38 -2.40
C GLY A 52 6.89 2.49 -1.46
N ALA A 53 7.06 3.67 -2.04
CA ALA A 53 7.26 4.93 -1.35
C ALA A 53 6.22 5.94 -1.87
N PRO A 54 5.99 7.09 -1.18
CA PRO A 54 5.03 8.10 -1.64
C PRO A 54 5.16 8.46 -3.13
N GLU A 55 6.39 8.54 -3.65
CA GLU A 55 6.73 8.87 -5.03
C GLU A 55 6.14 7.87 -6.05
N ALA A 56 5.98 6.60 -5.66
CA ALA A 56 5.44 5.57 -6.54
C ALA A 56 3.96 5.81 -6.89
N LEU A 57 3.24 6.60 -6.08
CA LEU A 57 1.85 6.95 -6.31
C LEU A 57 1.68 8.21 -7.17
N GLU A 58 2.74 9.01 -7.36
CA GLU A 58 2.67 10.27 -8.12
C GLU A 58 2.23 10.04 -9.56
N ILE A 59 2.45 8.83 -10.11
CA ILE A 59 2.01 8.49 -11.46
C ILE A 59 0.49 8.70 -11.64
N TYR A 60 -0.31 8.53 -10.58
CA TYR A 60 -1.78 8.65 -10.60
C TYR A 60 -2.31 10.09 -10.52
N ILE A 61 -1.43 11.07 -10.31
CA ILE A 61 -1.78 12.47 -10.10
C ILE A 61 -1.45 13.25 -11.37
N GLY A 62 -2.40 14.03 -11.86
CA GLY A 62 -2.21 14.82 -13.08
C GLY A 62 -3.40 15.71 -13.40
N GLU A 63 -3.16 16.81 -14.09
CA GLU A 63 -4.20 17.76 -14.51
C GLU A 63 -5.21 17.17 -15.50
N ASP A 64 -4.82 16.12 -16.20
CA ASP A 64 -5.60 15.32 -17.15
C ASP A 64 -6.11 14.00 -16.54
N ARG A 65 -5.79 13.74 -15.27
CA ARG A 65 -6.18 12.53 -14.53
C ARG A 65 -7.28 12.83 -13.50
N PRO A 66 -8.02 11.81 -13.00
CA PRO A 66 -9.07 12.01 -12.01
C PRO A 66 -8.57 12.65 -10.71
N LEU A 67 -7.38 12.26 -10.24
CA LEU A 67 -6.70 12.89 -9.10
C LEU A 67 -5.99 14.18 -9.57
N ASP A 68 -6.80 15.19 -9.88
CA ASP A 68 -6.35 16.49 -10.37
C ASP A 68 -5.91 17.40 -9.20
N PRO A 69 -4.62 17.76 -9.09
CA PRO A 69 -4.11 18.60 -8.00
C PRO A 69 -4.60 20.06 -8.07
N ARG A 70 -5.25 20.48 -9.16
CA ARG A 70 -5.95 21.78 -9.21
C ARG A 70 -7.27 21.77 -8.45
N LYS A 71 -7.83 20.58 -8.20
CA LYS A 71 -9.12 20.38 -7.51
C LYS A 71 -8.93 19.89 -6.08
N TYR A 72 -8.01 18.95 -5.88
CA TYR A 72 -7.84 18.26 -4.61
C TYR A 72 -6.49 18.58 -3.98
N PHE A 73 -6.46 18.53 -2.65
CA PHE A 73 -5.23 18.48 -1.87
C PHE A 73 -4.91 17.02 -1.57
N ILE A 74 -3.98 16.45 -2.32
CA ILE A 74 -3.67 15.01 -2.27
C ILE A 74 -2.45 14.82 -1.37
N ILE A 75 -2.61 14.01 -0.33
CA ILE A 75 -1.60 13.69 0.68
C ILE A 75 -1.17 12.24 0.45
N LEU A 76 0.13 12.04 0.19
CA LEU A 76 0.77 10.73 0.03
C LEU A 76 1.59 10.45 1.30
N PRO A 77 1.01 9.84 2.34
CA PRO A 77 1.76 9.54 3.55
C PRO A 77 2.70 8.36 3.31
N GLY A 78 3.86 8.38 3.94
CA GLY A 78 4.71 7.23 4.11
C GLY A 78 4.13 6.23 5.12
N LEU A 79 4.86 5.14 5.31
CA LEU A 79 4.50 4.04 6.20
C LEU A 79 5.67 3.78 7.14
N LEU A 80 5.42 3.57 8.43
CA LEU A 80 6.47 3.14 9.36
C LEU A 80 7.08 1.82 8.84
N GLY A 81 8.41 1.73 8.78
CA GLY A 81 9.10 0.56 8.22
C GLY A 81 9.27 0.55 6.69
N ASN A 82 8.97 1.64 5.96
CA ASN A 82 9.12 1.70 4.49
C ASN A 82 10.49 2.22 3.98
N GLY A 83 11.38 2.63 4.87
CA GLY A 83 12.70 3.19 4.56
C GLY A 83 12.77 4.71 4.45
N VAL A 84 11.61 5.40 4.37
CA VAL A 84 11.53 6.87 4.31
C VAL A 84 11.03 7.45 5.63
N SER A 85 9.92 6.93 6.15
CA SER A 85 9.48 7.15 7.54
C SER A 85 10.38 6.39 8.52
N SER A 86 10.16 6.51 9.83
CA SER A 86 10.92 5.71 10.81
C SER A 86 10.84 4.22 10.49
N SER A 87 12.00 3.62 10.28
CA SER A 87 12.14 2.28 9.71
C SER A 87 13.36 1.56 10.26
N PRO A 88 13.42 0.22 10.16
CA PRO A 88 14.62 -0.54 10.51
C PRO A 88 15.91 0.01 9.89
N SER A 89 15.86 0.42 8.61
CA SER A 89 17.03 0.88 7.87
C SER A 89 17.52 2.29 8.21
N ASN A 90 16.74 3.09 8.95
CA ASN A 90 17.04 4.51 9.18
C ASN A 90 16.82 5.01 10.61
N THR A 91 16.41 4.13 11.52
CA THR A 91 16.31 4.41 12.96
C THR A 91 17.67 4.19 13.61
N ALA A 92 18.01 4.99 14.62
CA ALA A 92 19.27 4.85 15.33
C ALA A 92 19.23 3.68 16.35
N PRO A 93 20.39 3.08 16.69
CA PRO A 93 20.50 2.16 17.82
C PRO A 93 19.94 2.75 19.12
N PRO A 94 19.35 1.94 20.01
CA PRO A 94 19.35 0.47 20.01
C PRO A 94 18.17 -0.18 19.26
N PHE A 95 17.37 0.61 18.51
CA PHE A 95 16.16 0.14 17.84
C PHE A 95 16.31 0.14 16.31
N ASP A 96 17.52 -0.05 15.81
CA ASP A 96 17.84 -0.13 14.39
C ASP A 96 17.80 -1.58 13.87
N ARG A 97 17.75 -1.74 12.55
CA ARG A 97 17.86 -3.04 11.87
C ARG A 97 16.89 -4.08 12.46
N GLY A 98 17.37 -5.29 12.79
CA GLY A 98 16.56 -6.35 13.39
C GLY A 98 16.02 -6.06 14.79
N ALA A 99 16.46 -4.98 15.45
CA ALA A 99 15.94 -4.55 16.74
C ALA A 99 14.80 -3.53 16.63
N PHE A 100 14.48 -3.07 15.42
CA PHE A 100 13.37 -2.15 15.21
C PHE A 100 12.03 -2.81 15.61
N PRO A 101 11.17 -2.11 16.38
CA PRO A 101 9.92 -2.68 16.87
C PRO A 101 8.98 -3.04 15.71
N GLN A 102 8.17 -4.09 15.91
CA GLN A 102 7.10 -4.39 14.98
C GLN A 102 6.05 -3.28 15.01
N THR A 103 5.67 -2.81 13.82
CA THR A 103 4.60 -1.82 13.64
C THR A 103 3.39 -2.48 12.97
N HIS A 104 2.21 -1.89 13.15
CA HIS A 104 0.94 -2.36 12.62
C HIS A 104 0.26 -1.30 11.74
N ILE A 105 -0.71 -1.72 10.91
CA ILE A 105 -1.51 -0.80 10.08
C ILE A 105 -2.20 0.27 10.94
N ALA A 106 -2.67 -0.10 12.14
CA ALA A 106 -3.23 0.84 13.11
C ALA A 106 -2.24 1.96 13.48
N ASP A 107 -0.95 1.64 13.63
CA ASP A 107 0.09 2.61 13.98
C ASP A 107 0.29 3.63 12.86
N ASP A 108 0.29 3.17 11.60
CA ASP A 108 0.39 4.06 10.44
C ASP A 108 -0.82 4.98 10.36
N VAL A 109 -2.03 4.44 10.52
CA VAL A 109 -3.26 5.24 10.46
C VAL A 109 -3.34 6.25 11.60
N ILE A 110 -2.87 5.91 12.81
CA ILE A 110 -2.77 6.87 13.92
C ILE A 110 -1.73 7.96 13.60
N ALA A 111 -0.56 7.61 13.06
CA ALA A 111 0.44 8.59 12.65
C ALA A 111 -0.06 9.51 11.53
N GLN A 112 -0.76 8.96 10.54
CA GLN A 112 -1.38 9.70 9.44
C GLN A 112 -2.50 10.61 9.95
N HIS A 113 -3.29 10.16 10.91
CA HIS A 113 -4.31 11.01 11.55
C HIS A 113 -3.68 12.22 12.23
N ARG A 114 -2.58 12.03 12.96
CA ARG A 114 -1.82 13.15 13.54
C ARG A 114 -1.30 14.09 12.46
N LEU A 115 -0.74 13.58 11.35
CA LEU A 115 -0.33 14.43 10.22
C LEU A 115 -1.51 15.27 9.69
N VAL A 116 -2.64 14.63 9.39
CA VAL A 116 -3.81 15.29 8.79
C VAL A 116 -4.42 16.33 9.72
N THR A 117 -4.52 16.04 11.01
CA THR A 117 -5.14 16.92 12.01
C THR A 117 -4.16 17.96 12.57
N GLU A 118 -2.97 17.57 13.02
CA GLU A 118 -2.03 18.47 13.69
C GLU A 118 -1.29 19.38 12.70
N LYS A 119 -0.88 18.85 11.53
CA LYS A 119 -0.12 19.64 10.54
C LYS A 119 -1.04 20.44 9.62
N PHE A 120 -2.10 19.83 9.11
CA PHE A 120 -2.97 20.48 8.11
C PHE A 120 -4.29 21.01 8.70
N GLY A 121 -4.65 20.60 9.92
CA GLY A 121 -5.90 21.02 10.57
C GLY A 121 -7.13 20.59 9.78
N ILE A 122 -7.10 19.40 9.17
CA ILE A 122 -8.19 18.82 8.40
C ILE A 122 -9.04 17.95 9.34
N ASP A 123 -10.33 18.24 9.41
CA ASP A 123 -11.28 17.52 10.27
C ASP A 123 -12.03 16.42 9.51
N GLU A 124 -12.11 16.52 8.18
CA GLU A 124 -12.78 15.56 7.31
C GLU A 124 -11.96 15.33 6.03
N LEU A 125 -11.80 14.06 5.65
CA LEU A 125 -11.16 13.64 4.41
C LEU A 125 -12.24 13.41 3.36
N TYR A 126 -12.08 14.08 2.21
CA TYR A 126 -12.93 13.92 1.05
C TYR A 126 -12.92 12.46 0.56
N LEU A 127 -11.72 11.88 0.51
CA LEU A 127 -11.49 10.49 0.11
C LEU A 127 -10.25 9.94 0.82
N VAL A 128 -10.36 8.71 1.32
CA VAL A 128 -9.20 7.85 1.60
C VAL A 128 -9.17 6.75 0.56
N LEU A 129 -8.07 6.59 -0.18
CA LEU A 129 -7.94 5.52 -1.17
C LEU A 129 -6.58 4.85 -1.08
N GLY A 130 -6.51 3.58 -1.44
CA GLY A 130 -5.25 2.87 -1.52
C GLY A 130 -5.45 1.49 -2.14
N TRP A 131 -4.35 0.89 -2.61
CA TRP A 131 -4.36 -0.50 -3.07
C TRP A 131 -3.37 -1.39 -2.36
N SER A 132 -3.64 -2.69 -2.36
CA SER A 132 -2.84 -3.69 -1.66
C SER A 132 -2.71 -3.29 -0.19
N VAL A 133 -1.49 -3.07 0.33
CA VAL A 133 -1.29 -2.53 1.70
C VAL A 133 -1.92 -1.15 1.93
N GLY A 134 -2.05 -0.33 0.89
CA GLY A 134 -2.80 0.92 0.96
C GLY A 134 -4.29 0.70 1.26
N ALA A 135 -4.89 -0.36 0.72
CA ALA A 135 -6.28 -0.69 0.96
C ALA A 135 -6.54 -1.16 2.40
N LEU A 136 -5.59 -1.90 3.00
CA LEU A 136 -5.65 -2.27 4.43
C LEU A 136 -5.68 -1.01 5.31
N GLN A 137 -4.87 -0.01 4.98
CA GLN A 137 -4.90 1.30 5.65
C GLN A 137 -6.22 2.03 5.42
N THR A 138 -6.79 1.98 4.21
CA THR A 138 -8.11 2.57 3.93
C THR A 138 -9.22 1.96 4.80
N TYR A 139 -9.24 0.64 4.97
CA TYR A 139 -10.19 -0.02 5.88
C TYR A 139 -9.98 0.39 7.34
N GLU A 140 -8.74 0.42 7.80
CA GLU A 140 -8.40 0.86 9.15
C GLU A 140 -8.86 2.30 9.39
N TRP A 141 -8.62 3.23 8.44
CA TRP A 141 -9.12 4.60 8.48
C TRP A 141 -10.63 4.67 8.60
N ALA A 142 -11.35 3.96 7.72
CA ALA A 142 -12.80 3.99 7.66
C ALA A 142 -13.46 3.40 8.92
N VAL A 143 -12.82 2.43 9.59
CA VAL A 143 -13.30 1.83 10.84
C VAL A 143 -12.91 2.65 12.07
N ARG A 144 -11.67 3.16 12.12
CA ARG A 144 -11.12 3.87 13.29
C ARG A 144 -11.64 5.29 13.39
N PHE A 145 -11.78 6.00 12.26
CA PHE A 145 -12.21 7.39 12.20
C PHE A 145 -13.46 7.54 11.31
N PRO A 146 -14.57 6.86 11.63
CA PRO A 146 -15.71 6.71 10.72
C PRO A 146 -16.39 8.04 10.38
N HIS A 147 -16.28 9.06 11.23
CA HIS A 147 -16.87 10.38 10.98
C HIS A 147 -15.98 11.31 10.15
N MET A 148 -14.68 11.04 10.10
CA MET A 148 -13.70 11.84 9.38
C MET A 148 -13.66 11.46 7.90
N VAL A 149 -13.94 10.20 7.55
CA VAL A 149 -13.82 9.72 6.16
C VAL A 149 -15.17 9.81 5.45
N LYS A 150 -15.26 10.65 4.39
CA LYS A 150 -16.50 10.77 3.59
C LYS A 150 -16.64 9.68 2.55
N ARG A 151 -15.56 9.38 1.84
CA ARG A 151 -15.46 8.30 0.85
C ARG A 151 -14.23 7.47 1.13
N ALA A 152 -14.33 6.17 0.90
CA ALA A 152 -13.22 5.25 1.04
C ALA A 152 -13.16 4.31 -0.17
N ALA A 153 -11.99 4.12 -0.76
CA ALA A 153 -11.79 3.22 -1.89
C ALA A 153 -10.68 2.21 -1.60
N SER A 154 -11.07 0.95 -1.40
CA SER A 154 -10.17 -0.19 -1.34
C SER A 154 -10.02 -0.78 -2.73
N ILE A 155 -8.83 -0.72 -3.31
CA ILE A 155 -8.55 -1.26 -4.66
C ILE A 155 -7.61 -2.46 -4.52
N ALA A 156 -7.98 -3.64 -5.02
CA ALA A 156 -7.14 -4.85 -4.92
C ALA A 156 -6.62 -5.10 -3.48
N GLY A 157 -7.54 -5.23 -2.52
CA GLY A 157 -7.21 -5.27 -1.10
C GLY A 157 -8.33 -5.83 -0.25
N ALA A 158 -8.04 -6.00 1.04
CA ALA A 158 -8.96 -6.57 2.03
C ALA A 158 -8.82 -5.85 3.38
N PRO A 159 -9.84 -5.85 4.25
CA PRO A 159 -9.73 -5.32 5.60
C PRO A 159 -8.80 -6.16 6.47
N LYS A 160 -8.73 -7.46 6.20
CA LYS A 160 -7.86 -8.43 6.87
C LYS A 160 -7.33 -9.42 5.83
N PRO A 161 -6.04 -9.81 5.87
CA PRO A 161 -5.51 -10.78 4.92
C PRO A 161 -6.22 -12.13 5.05
N SER A 162 -6.57 -12.73 3.92
CA SER A 162 -7.08 -14.11 3.87
C SER A 162 -6.00 -15.12 4.27
N PRO A 163 -6.35 -16.37 4.63
CA PRO A 163 -5.36 -17.43 4.85
C PRO A 163 -4.40 -17.62 3.67
N TRP A 164 -4.88 -17.44 2.44
CA TRP A 164 -4.06 -17.44 1.24
C TRP A 164 -3.05 -16.29 1.23
N THR A 165 -3.52 -15.06 1.47
CA THR A 165 -2.66 -13.87 1.52
C THR A 165 -1.62 -13.98 2.64
N LEU A 166 -1.96 -14.57 3.80
CA LEU A 166 -1.02 -14.85 4.89
C LEU A 166 0.08 -15.82 4.48
N LEU A 167 -0.27 -16.90 3.77
CA LEU A 167 0.70 -17.84 3.23
C LEU A 167 1.59 -17.17 2.18
N TRP A 168 1.00 -16.38 1.29
CA TRP A 168 1.74 -15.63 0.27
C TRP A 168 2.75 -14.67 0.91
N LEU A 169 2.37 -13.88 1.91
CA LEU A 169 3.27 -12.95 2.61
C LEU A 169 4.46 -13.69 3.25
N ARG A 170 4.21 -14.87 3.82
CA ARG A 170 5.25 -15.71 4.40
C ARG A 170 6.19 -16.26 3.31
N THR A 171 5.64 -16.87 2.26
CA THR A 171 6.43 -17.60 1.25
C THR A 171 7.05 -16.71 0.18
N ALA A 172 6.40 -15.61 -0.19
CA ALA A 172 6.90 -14.70 -1.21
C ALA A 172 7.87 -13.65 -0.65
N ILE A 173 7.70 -13.23 0.61
CA ILE A 173 8.51 -12.14 1.20
C ILE A 173 9.43 -12.67 2.30
N GLU A 174 8.86 -13.25 3.35
CA GLU A 174 9.63 -13.58 4.55
C GLU A 174 10.61 -14.74 4.31
N GLU A 175 10.14 -15.92 3.89
CA GLU A 175 10.99 -17.10 3.70
C GLU A 175 12.19 -16.84 2.77
N PRO A 176 12.07 -16.18 1.60
CA PRO A 176 13.20 -15.88 0.73
C PRO A 176 14.29 -15.05 1.40
N ILE A 177 13.91 -13.98 2.10
CA ILE A 177 14.82 -13.08 2.83
C ILE A 177 15.40 -13.79 4.05
N LEU A 178 14.55 -14.38 4.89
CA LEU A 178 14.93 -14.96 6.17
C LEU A 178 15.85 -16.19 6.00
N SER A 179 15.76 -16.88 4.86
CA SER A 179 16.62 -18.02 4.52
C SER A 179 17.93 -17.64 3.84
N ASP A 180 18.14 -16.37 3.49
CA ASP A 180 19.43 -15.91 2.97
C ASP A 180 20.47 -15.93 4.11
N PRO A 181 21.59 -16.68 3.99
CA PRO A 181 22.61 -16.71 5.04
C PRO A 181 23.16 -15.33 5.41
N ALA A 182 23.14 -14.37 4.48
CA ALA A 182 23.63 -13.01 4.71
C ALA A 182 22.65 -12.14 5.52
N TRP A 183 21.40 -12.57 5.71
CA TRP A 183 20.40 -11.82 6.48
C TRP A 183 20.85 -11.55 7.93
N ASN A 184 21.54 -12.49 8.57
CA ASN A 184 22.09 -12.32 9.92
C ASN A 184 21.03 -11.85 10.95
N ASN A 185 19.83 -12.43 10.92
CA ASN A 185 18.71 -12.17 11.85
C ASN A 185 18.28 -10.70 11.99
N GLY A 186 18.63 -9.81 11.08
CA GLY A 186 18.49 -8.38 11.36
C GLY A 186 19.66 -7.59 10.88
N PHE A 187 20.83 -8.14 11.17
CA PHE A 187 22.00 -7.36 11.49
C PHE A 187 23.04 -7.45 10.39
N TYR A 188 22.60 -7.52 9.12
CA TYR A 188 23.50 -7.27 8.00
C TYR A 188 24.03 -5.83 8.05
N THR A 189 25.25 -5.66 7.58
CA THR A 189 25.88 -4.33 7.44
C THR A 189 25.52 -3.68 6.11
N ASP A 190 25.33 -4.48 5.07
CA ASP A 190 24.99 -4.06 3.71
C ASP A 190 23.72 -4.79 3.26
N PRO A 191 22.62 -4.08 2.95
CA PRO A 191 21.41 -4.69 2.38
C PRO A 191 21.66 -5.55 1.14
N GLN A 192 22.64 -5.17 0.30
CA GLN A 192 22.96 -5.91 -0.93
C GLN A 192 23.60 -7.27 -0.67
N ALA A 193 24.08 -7.53 0.54
CA ALA A 193 24.55 -8.86 0.92
C ALA A 193 23.41 -9.89 0.87
N VAL A 194 22.15 -9.47 1.07
CA VAL A 194 20.94 -10.31 1.09
C VAL A 194 20.28 -10.44 -0.30
N GLN A 195 21.03 -10.15 -1.38
CA GLN A 195 20.51 -10.15 -2.74
C GLN A 195 19.95 -11.51 -3.19
N ALA A 196 20.44 -12.63 -2.66
CA ALA A 196 19.94 -13.94 -3.06
C ALA A 196 18.50 -14.15 -2.56
N GLY A 197 18.19 -13.69 -1.35
CA GLY A 197 16.83 -13.63 -0.82
C GLY A 197 15.93 -12.70 -1.61
N LEU A 198 16.41 -11.49 -1.93
CA LEU A 198 15.65 -10.51 -2.72
C LEU A 198 15.35 -11.00 -4.14
N ARG A 199 16.28 -11.70 -4.81
CA ARG A 199 16.05 -12.33 -6.12
C ARG A 199 15.02 -13.45 -6.04
N ARG A 200 15.11 -14.33 -5.03
CA ARG A 200 14.10 -15.37 -4.81
C ARG A 200 12.72 -14.78 -4.60
N GLN A 201 12.61 -13.72 -3.79
CA GLN A 201 11.36 -12.98 -3.62
C GLN A 201 10.86 -12.42 -4.96
N ALA A 202 11.72 -11.76 -5.74
CA ALA A 202 11.36 -11.22 -7.05
C ALA A 202 10.76 -12.29 -7.98
N HIS A 203 11.36 -13.48 -8.00
CA HIS A 203 10.90 -14.59 -8.84
C HIS A 203 9.55 -15.15 -8.36
N VAL A 204 9.36 -15.28 -7.04
CA VAL A 204 8.06 -15.71 -6.49
C VAL A 204 6.98 -14.67 -6.78
N MET A 205 7.28 -13.38 -6.65
CA MET A 205 6.34 -12.30 -7.00
C MET A 205 6.00 -12.30 -8.49
N ALA A 206 6.99 -12.51 -9.36
CA ALA A 206 6.77 -12.71 -10.78
C ALA A 206 5.80 -13.85 -11.06
N LEU A 207 5.94 -14.98 -10.35
CA LEU A 207 5.05 -16.12 -10.54
C LEU A 207 3.61 -15.89 -10.06
N THR A 208 3.41 -15.04 -9.04
CA THR A 208 2.18 -15.06 -8.23
C THR A 208 1.31 -13.81 -8.33
N LEU A 209 1.89 -12.65 -8.65
CA LEU A 209 1.12 -11.40 -8.78
C LEU A 209 0.40 -11.26 -10.14
N PRO A 210 1.02 -11.61 -11.28
CA PRO A 210 0.32 -11.64 -12.55
C PRO A 210 -0.61 -12.86 -12.66
N PRO A 211 -1.76 -12.74 -13.33
CA PRO A 211 -2.63 -13.88 -13.61
C PRO A 211 -2.00 -14.81 -14.65
N LEU A 212 -2.50 -16.05 -14.74
CA LEU A 212 -2.01 -17.01 -15.75
C LEU A 212 -2.13 -16.49 -17.20
N GLY A 213 -3.17 -15.70 -17.50
CA GLY A 213 -3.36 -15.08 -18.82
C GLY A 213 -2.19 -14.18 -19.23
N PHE A 214 -1.58 -13.48 -18.26
CA PHE A 214 -0.42 -12.61 -18.48
C PHE A 214 0.75 -13.34 -19.17
N TYR A 215 0.86 -14.65 -18.95
CA TYR A 215 1.92 -15.51 -19.48
C TYR A 215 1.49 -16.43 -20.63
N ARG A 216 0.20 -16.50 -20.94
CA ARG A 216 -0.33 -17.48 -21.89
C ARG A 216 0.25 -17.24 -23.28
N GLU A 217 0.65 -18.33 -23.95
CA GLU A 217 1.07 -18.30 -25.35
C GLU A 217 -0.02 -17.65 -26.21
N GLY A 218 0.36 -16.67 -27.02
CA GLY A 218 -0.57 -15.86 -27.82
C GLY A 218 -1.10 -14.59 -27.13
N GLU A 219 -1.04 -14.50 -25.80
CA GLU A 219 -1.32 -13.26 -25.04
C GLU A 219 -0.01 -12.55 -24.68
N GLU A 220 0.92 -13.25 -24.00
CA GLU A 220 2.28 -12.80 -23.63
C GLU A 220 2.37 -11.29 -23.28
N VAL A 221 1.55 -10.82 -22.34
CA VAL A 221 1.38 -9.38 -22.02
C VAL A 221 2.71 -8.70 -21.71
N TRP A 222 3.63 -9.41 -21.06
CA TRP A 222 5.00 -8.94 -20.80
C TRP A 222 5.76 -8.50 -22.07
N ARG A 223 5.49 -9.08 -23.26
CA ARG A 223 6.08 -8.61 -24.52
C ARG A 223 5.57 -7.24 -24.91
N THR A 224 4.28 -6.99 -24.69
CA THR A 224 3.61 -5.73 -25.06
C THR A 224 4.12 -4.54 -24.26
N ILE A 225 4.63 -4.78 -23.06
CA ILE A 225 5.26 -3.78 -22.17
C ILE A 225 6.80 -3.73 -22.32
N GLY A 226 7.34 -4.32 -23.39
CA GLY A 226 8.73 -4.07 -23.83
C GLY A 226 9.78 -5.07 -23.34
N PHE A 227 9.38 -6.25 -22.87
CA PHE A 227 10.33 -7.32 -22.50
C PHE A 227 10.50 -8.35 -23.62
N ALA A 228 11.75 -8.72 -23.92
CA ALA A 228 12.10 -9.58 -25.05
C ALA A 228 11.91 -11.09 -24.75
N SER A 229 12.03 -11.47 -23.48
CA SER A 229 11.85 -12.84 -22.99
C SER A 229 11.31 -12.83 -21.55
N MET A 230 10.96 -14.02 -21.05
CA MET A 230 10.60 -14.18 -19.64
C MET A 230 11.75 -13.84 -18.68
N ASP A 231 12.98 -14.27 -18.99
CA ASP A 231 14.15 -13.91 -18.18
C ASP A 231 14.39 -12.41 -18.16
N ASP A 232 14.17 -11.75 -19.31
CA ASP A 232 14.28 -10.31 -19.44
C ASP A 232 13.23 -9.57 -18.60
N PHE A 233 11.99 -10.06 -18.57
CA PHE A 233 10.94 -9.53 -17.67
C PHE A 233 11.31 -9.73 -16.19
N VAL A 234 11.74 -10.92 -15.80
CA VAL A 234 12.13 -11.19 -14.41
C VAL A 234 13.30 -10.30 -14.00
N SER A 235 14.33 -10.19 -14.82
CA SER A 235 15.53 -9.41 -14.50
C SER A 235 15.29 -7.89 -14.51
N ARG A 236 14.76 -7.34 -15.61
CA ARG A 236 14.64 -5.89 -15.78
C ARG A 236 13.42 -5.28 -15.09
N PHE A 237 12.44 -6.09 -14.69
CA PHE A 237 11.27 -5.61 -13.94
C PHE A 237 11.32 -6.05 -12.48
N TRP A 238 11.21 -7.36 -12.21
CA TRP A 238 11.01 -7.86 -10.86
C TRP A 238 12.26 -7.75 -9.98
N GLU A 239 13.41 -8.18 -10.48
CA GLU A 239 14.67 -8.04 -9.73
C GLU A 239 15.06 -6.57 -9.61
N ALA A 240 14.90 -5.77 -10.67
CA ALA A 240 15.13 -4.33 -10.63
C ALA A 240 14.25 -3.61 -9.58
N PHE A 241 13.04 -4.11 -9.33
CA PHE A 241 12.13 -3.57 -8.31
C PHE A 241 12.48 -4.02 -6.88
N MET A 242 12.98 -5.24 -6.70
CA MET A 242 13.26 -5.81 -5.37
C MET A 242 14.68 -5.58 -4.86
N LEU A 243 15.69 -5.64 -5.73
CA LEU A 243 17.11 -5.54 -5.33
C LEU A 243 17.49 -4.21 -4.65
N PRO A 244 16.92 -3.04 -5.00
CA PRO A 244 17.22 -1.80 -4.31
C PRO A 244 16.61 -1.70 -2.90
N GLN A 245 15.68 -2.60 -2.54
CA GLN A 245 14.95 -2.50 -1.29
C GLN A 245 15.78 -3.01 -0.10
N ASP A 246 15.48 -2.48 1.08
CA ASP A 246 16.06 -2.97 2.33
C ASP A 246 15.28 -4.19 2.85
N PRO A 247 15.95 -5.33 3.12
CA PRO A 247 15.29 -6.55 3.58
C PRO A 247 14.53 -6.41 4.92
N ASN A 248 15.07 -5.68 5.90
CA ASN A 248 14.40 -5.45 7.19
C ASN A 248 13.08 -4.70 6.99
N ASN A 249 13.08 -3.66 6.14
CA ASN A 249 11.91 -2.86 5.82
C ASN A 249 10.81 -3.73 5.18
N LEU A 250 11.16 -4.58 4.21
CA LEU A 250 10.24 -5.52 3.57
C LEU A 250 9.64 -6.53 4.57
N VAL A 251 10.47 -7.10 5.46
CA VAL A 251 10.00 -8.03 6.50
C VAL A 251 9.07 -7.33 7.49
N ASN A 252 9.38 -6.09 7.89
CA ASN A 252 8.51 -5.31 8.79
C ASN A 252 7.14 -5.04 8.15
N GLN A 253 7.12 -4.64 6.87
CA GLN A 253 5.90 -4.42 6.10
C GLN A 253 5.09 -5.70 5.90
N SER A 254 5.74 -6.83 5.62
CA SER A 254 5.06 -8.14 5.50
C SER A 254 4.38 -8.54 6.81
N ARG A 255 5.10 -8.48 7.93
CA ARG A 255 4.56 -8.79 9.27
C ARG A 255 3.42 -7.86 9.66
N LYS A 256 3.56 -6.56 9.37
CA LYS A 256 2.51 -5.56 9.55
C LYS A 256 1.25 -5.94 8.78
N THR A 257 1.41 -6.32 7.52
CA THR A 257 0.31 -6.73 6.66
C THR A 257 -0.36 -7.99 7.24
N ARG A 258 0.41 -9.00 7.66
CA ARG A 258 -0.14 -10.23 8.26
C ARG A 258 -0.96 -9.97 9.52
N ALA A 259 -0.57 -8.99 10.32
CA ALA A 259 -1.23 -8.63 11.57
C ALA A 259 -2.38 -7.61 11.39
N ALA A 260 -2.66 -7.16 10.17
CA ALA A 260 -3.70 -6.19 9.91
C ALA A 260 -5.09 -6.76 10.25
N ASP A 261 -5.78 -6.08 11.16
CA ASP A 261 -7.13 -6.42 11.58
C ASP A 261 -7.82 -5.19 12.20
N PRO A 262 -8.71 -4.48 11.46
CA PRO A 262 -9.37 -3.29 11.97
C PRO A 262 -10.41 -3.58 13.07
N SER A 263 -10.67 -4.85 13.36
CA SER A 263 -11.47 -5.27 14.51
C SER A 263 -10.65 -5.44 15.79
N ALA A 264 -9.31 -5.34 15.71
CA ALA A 264 -8.38 -5.57 16.82
C ALA A 264 -8.59 -6.94 17.50
N GLY A 265 -8.83 -7.99 16.69
CA GLY A 265 -9.10 -9.36 17.16
C GLY A 265 -10.54 -9.62 17.60
N GLY A 266 -11.44 -8.66 17.39
CA GLY A 266 -12.87 -8.80 17.64
C GLY A 266 -13.65 -9.38 16.45
N ASP A 267 -14.94 -9.05 16.39
CA ASP A 267 -15.81 -9.40 15.27
C ASP A 267 -15.59 -8.43 14.10
N LEU A 268 -15.04 -8.96 13.00
CA LEU A 268 -14.76 -8.19 11.79
C LEU A 268 -16.03 -7.64 11.14
N SER A 269 -17.13 -8.41 11.10
CA SER A 269 -18.40 -7.92 10.52
C SER A 269 -18.95 -6.76 11.34
N ALA A 270 -18.89 -6.86 12.67
CA ALA A 270 -19.30 -5.76 13.56
C ALA A 270 -18.37 -4.54 13.45
N ALA A 271 -17.10 -4.73 13.09
CA ALA A 271 -16.16 -3.63 12.84
C ALA A 271 -16.46 -2.91 11.53
N LEU A 272 -16.64 -3.66 10.45
CA LEU A 272 -16.96 -3.15 9.13
C LEU A 272 -18.33 -2.48 9.08
N SER A 273 -19.30 -2.95 9.86
CA SER A 273 -20.63 -2.32 9.96
C SER A 273 -20.62 -0.91 10.56
N ARG A 274 -19.50 -0.48 11.17
CA ARG A 274 -19.34 0.88 11.73
C ARG A 274 -18.93 1.91 10.68
N ILE A 275 -18.45 1.48 9.51
CA ILE A 275 -18.02 2.37 8.43
C ILE A 275 -19.20 3.28 8.04
N LYS A 276 -18.97 4.59 8.02
CA LYS A 276 -19.96 5.61 7.59
C LYS A 276 -19.63 6.21 6.22
N ALA A 277 -18.37 6.09 5.79
CA ALA A 277 -17.95 6.51 4.47
C ALA A 277 -18.75 5.78 3.39
N GLN A 278 -19.00 6.42 2.25
CA GLN A 278 -19.37 5.69 1.04
C GLN A 278 -18.16 4.85 0.62
N MET A 279 -18.24 3.54 0.88
CA MET A 279 -17.17 2.60 0.60
C MET A 279 -17.29 2.07 -0.83
N PHE A 280 -16.16 2.03 -1.53
CA PHE A 280 -15.96 1.38 -2.81
C PHE A 280 -14.95 0.26 -2.64
N VAL A 281 -15.35 -0.97 -2.95
CA VAL A 281 -14.48 -2.14 -2.92
C VAL A 281 -14.27 -2.59 -4.35
N VAL A 282 -13.04 -2.46 -4.83
CA VAL A 282 -12.67 -2.69 -6.22
C VAL A 282 -11.72 -3.87 -6.30
N ALA A 283 -12.06 -4.87 -7.11
CA ALA A 283 -11.23 -6.03 -7.36
C ALA A 283 -10.91 -6.16 -8.85
N PHE A 284 -9.79 -6.80 -9.17
CA PHE A 284 -9.41 -7.10 -10.55
C PHE A 284 -9.54 -8.59 -10.84
N THR A 285 -10.12 -8.94 -11.98
CA THR A 285 -10.19 -10.34 -12.40
C THR A 285 -8.79 -10.95 -12.46
N GLY A 286 -8.63 -12.15 -11.89
CA GLY A 286 -7.35 -12.85 -11.87
C GLY A 286 -6.34 -12.36 -10.83
N ASP A 287 -6.67 -11.36 -10.01
CA ASP A 287 -5.89 -11.04 -8.81
C ASP A 287 -5.97 -12.21 -7.83
N ARG A 288 -4.86 -12.91 -7.62
CA ARG A 288 -4.78 -14.01 -6.66
C ARG A 288 -4.48 -13.53 -5.25
N MET A 289 -3.85 -12.37 -5.07
CA MET A 289 -3.47 -11.88 -3.76
C MET A 289 -4.71 -11.38 -3.00
N PHE A 290 -5.61 -10.71 -3.71
CA PHE A 290 -6.91 -10.26 -3.24
C PHE A 290 -8.00 -10.67 -4.24
N PRO A 291 -8.49 -11.93 -4.15
CA PRO A 291 -9.46 -12.46 -5.09
C PRO A 291 -10.78 -11.66 -5.09
N PRO A 292 -11.40 -11.45 -6.27
CA PRO A 292 -12.69 -10.77 -6.39
C PRO A 292 -13.77 -11.30 -5.45
N GLU A 293 -13.87 -12.62 -5.30
CA GLU A 293 -14.84 -13.27 -4.44
C GLU A 293 -14.66 -12.90 -2.95
N GLU A 294 -13.44 -12.75 -2.46
CA GLU A 294 -13.18 -12.34 -1.08
C GLU A 294 -13.46 -10.83 -0.90
N CYS A 295 -13.09 -10.02 -1.89
CA CYS A 295 -13.40 -8.59 -1.91
C CYS A 295 -14.92 -8.35 -1.86
N GLN A 296 -15.70 -9.13 -2.63
CA GLN A 296 -17.16 -9.06 -2.61
C GLN A 296 -17.72 -9.41 -1.22
N ARG A 297 -17.24 -10.49 -0.61
CA ARG A 297 -17.66 -10.90 0.74
C ARG A 297 -17.36 -9.85 1.81
N ASP A 298 -16.25 -9.12 1.67
CA ASP A 298 -15.94 -8.02 2.57
C ASP A 298 -16.84 -6.80 2.32
N ALA A 299 -17.15 -6.49 1.07
CA ALA A 299 -18.10 -5.42 0.71
C ALA A 299 -19.51 -5.69 1.29
N GLU A 300 -19.97 -6.93 1.27
CA GLU A 300 -21.29 -7.33 1.83
C GLU A 300 -21.42 -7.09 3.34
N ARG A 301 -20.30 -6.99 4.06
CA ARG A 301 -20.28 -6.68 5.51
C ARG A 301 -20.39 -5.18 5.80
N ILE A 302 -20.34 -4.33 4.77
CA ILE A 302 -20.25 -2.87 4.89
C ILE A 302 -21.56 -2.23 4.40
N PRO A 303 -22.26 -1.48 5.25
CA PRO A 303 -23.49 -0.80 4.87
C PRO A 303 -23.29 0.10 3.65
N ASN A 304 -24.11 -0.10 2.62
CA ASN A 304 -24.13 0.70 1.39
C ASN A 304 -22.81 0.69 0.60
N ALA A 305 -21.90 -0.27 0.83
CA ALA A 305 -20.70 -0.40 0.01
C ALA A 305 -21.07 -0.74 -1.44
N LYS A 306 -20.27 -0.21 -2.38
CA LYS A 306 -20.34 -0.54 -3.80
C LYS A 306 -19.18 -1.49 -4.13
N TYR A 307 -19.49 -2.68 -4.58
CA TYR A 307 -18.50 -3.64 -5.09
C TYR A 307 -18.37 -3.52 -6.60
N TRP A 308 -17.12 -3.40 -7.09
CA TRP A 308 -16.80 -3.36 -8.51
C TRP A 308 -15.75 -4.40 -8.85
N GLU A 309 -16.09 -5.32 -9.74
CA GLU A 309 -15.15 -6.21 -10.36
C GLU A 309 -14.73 -5.64 -11.72
N VAL A 310 -13.44 -5.35 -11.87
CA VAL A 310 -12.86 -4.75 -13.06
C VAL A 310 -12.13 -5.84 -13.84
N ASN A 311 -12.55 -6.05 -15.08
CA ASN A 311 -11.86 -6.97 -15.98
C ASN A 311 -10.43 -6.47 -16.26
N SER A 312 -9.46 -7.33 -16.02
CA SER A 312 -8.03 -7.03 -16.10
C SER A 312 -7.23 -8.19 -16.67
N ILE A 313 -6.28 -7.85 -17.53
CA ILE A 313 -5.24 -8.76 -18.02
C ILE A 313 -4.05 -8.88 -17.06
N GLY A 314 -3.88 -7.90 -16.16
CA GLY A 314 -2.78 -7.80 -15.21
C GLY A 314 -3.09 -8.31 -13.80
N GLY A 315 -4.35 -8.55 -13.46
CA GLY A 315 -4.75 -8.95 -12.10
C GLY A 315 -4.26 -7.93 -11.08
N HIS A 316 -3.42 -8.35 -10.12
CA HIS A 316 -2.85 -7.43 -9.13
C HIS A 316 -1.98 -6.33 -9.77
N LEU A 317 -1.28 -6.63 -10.88
CA LEU A 317 -0.38 -5.69 -11.58
C LEU A 317 -1.12 -4.54 -12.26
N THR A 318 -2.45 -4.57 -12.36
CA THR A 318 -3.24 -3.41 -12.84
C THR A 318 -2.91 -2.15 -12.02
N THR A 319 -2.63 -2.34 -10.73
CA THR A 319 -2.22 -1.29 -9.79
C THR A 319 -0.82 -0.74 -10.02
N PHE A 320 -0.06 -1.28 -10.97
CA PHE A 320 1.21 -0.73 -11.42
C PHE A 320 1.07 0.07 -12.71
N SER A 321 -0.11 0.06 -13.33
CA SER A 321 -0.43 0.80 -14.55
C SER A 321 0.61 0.61 -15.67
N LEU A 322 1.02 -0.65 -15.90
CA LEU A 322 2.07 -1.01 -16.85
C LEU A 322 1.63 -0.88 -18.31
N THR A 323 0.33 -1.05 -18.58
CA THR A 323 -0.27 -0.87 -19.90
C THR A 323 -1.20 0.34 -19.94
N GLU A 324 -1.52 0.80 -21.15
CA GLU A 324 -2.57 1.80 -21.36
C GLU A 324 -3.91 1.36 -20.77
N GLN A 325 -4.25 0.08 -20.94
CA GLN A 325 -5.48 -0.50 -20.43
C GLN A 325 -5.52 -0.48 -18.90
N ASP A 326 -4.42 -0.79 -18.23
CA ASP A 326 -4.33 -0.71 -16.78
C ASP A 326 -4.50 0.74 -16.29
N ARG A 327 -3.86 1.70 -16.98
CA ARG A 327 -3.98 3.13 -16.64
C ARG A 327 -5.41 3.61 -16.78
N GLN A 328 -6.06 3.26 -17.90
CA GLN A 328 -7.46 3.62 -18.16
C GLN A 328 -8.40 2.98 -17.14
N ALA A 329 -8.20 1.70 -16.80
CA ALA A 329 -8.99 1.00 -15.79
C ALA A 329 -8.91 1.68 -14.42
N MET A 330 -7.69 2.05 -13.99
CA MET A 330 -7.48 2.80 -12.75
C MET A 330 -8.13 4.18 -12.80
N ASP A 331 -8.00 4.91 -13.91
CA ASP A 331 -8.61 6.23 -14.06
C ASP A 331 -10.14 6.15 -14.05
N ASP A 332 -10.74 5.14 -14.68
CA ASP A 332 -12.18 4.95 -14.70
C ASP A 332 -12.73 4.64 -13.30
N VAL A 333 -12.03 3.80 -12.54
CA VAL A 333 -12.35 3.53 -11.12
C VAL A 333 -12.30 4.84 -10.33
N LEU A 334 -11.20 5.59 -10.42
CA LEU A 334 -11.03 6.83 -9.67
C LEU A 334 -12.09 7.88 -10.05
N ARG A 335 -12.44 8.01 -11.34
CA ARG A 335 -13.49 8.91 -11.80
C ARG A 335 -14.84 8.55 -11.19
N GLN A 336 -15.16 7.27 -11.10
CA GLN A 336 -16.39 6.81 -10.48
C GLN A 336 -16.39 7.06 -8.97
N VAL A 337 -15.30 6.75 -8.25
CA VAL A 337 -15.20 7.00 -6.80
C VAL A 337 -15.44 8.48 -6.47
N LEU A 338 -14.83 9.39 -7.25
CA LEU A 338 -14.88 10.83 -7.00
C LEU A 338 -16.23 11.47 -7.34
N THR A 339 -17.07 10.82 -8.15
CA THR A 339 -18.34 11.39 -8.63
C THR A 339 -19.59 10.76 -7.99
N ALA A 340 -19.41 9.72 -7.17
CA ALA A 340 -20.46 8.85 -6.66
C ALA A 340 -20.95 9.16 -5.23
#